data_AF-A0A952IKS1-F1
#
_entry.id   AF-A0A952IKS1-F1
#
_cell.length_a   1.000
_cell.length_b   1.000
_cell.length_c   1.000
_cell.angle_alpha   90.00
_cell.angle_beta   90.00
_cell.angle_gamma   90.00
#
_symmetry.space_group_name_H-M   'P 1'
#
loop_
_entity.id
_entity.type
_entity.pdbx_description
1 polymer ?
#
loop_
_entity_poly.entity_id
_entity_poly.type
_entity_poly.pdbx_seq_one_letter_code
_entity_poly.pdbx_strand_id
1 'polypeptide(L)'
;HALIVKRNGEVDEKPYIEQLERKACSFERIYFSRGTDRDIYLERKKLGEQLAPEVLKMVKYDFENTVFSYVPNTAESAFFGLVEGLEKELNKVKSKKIKELCDKKELKPKKLDQILNMHARVEKLVVKDAKLRTFIADDTSRGQLVSHVYDVTYGIVKNEKDTLVLLDDSIVRGTTMRDSIIQIVSRLRPKKIIIVSSAPQIRYPDCYGIDMSKMKNFVAFKALVELMKDTNKTKLLDKAYKRCKQMEEQPTHKITNAVEPLYRQFTYEQVSKKIAEIITPHGIKPKVEILYQTVDGLRAACPNNNGDWYFSGEYPTPGGNRVVNRAFMNYMEKSDARAY
;
A
#
# COMPACT_ATOMS: atom_id res chain seq x y z
N HIS A 1 -30.29 10.85 1.01
CA HIS A 1 -31.41 11.12 1.92
C HIS A 1 -31.02 12.17 2.96
N ALA A 2 -32.00 12.87 3.52
CA ALA A 2 -31.87 13.74 4.68
C ALA A 2 -32.76 13.18 5.80
N LEU A 3 -32.18 12.99 6.99
CA LEU A 3 -32.90 12.59 8.20
C LEU A 3 -33.34 13.86 8.94
N ILE A 4 -34.65 14.03 9.12
CA ILE A 4 -35.26 15.18 9.79
C ILE A 4 -35.82 14.70 11.11
N VAL A 5 -35.28 15.19 12.22
CA VAL A 5 -35.77 14.91 13.58
C VAL A 5 -36.40 16.18 14.14
N LYS A 6 -37.73 16.18 14.28
CA LYS A 6 -38.48 17.33 14.81
C LYS A 6 -38.43 17.35 16.34
N ARG A 7 -38.69 18.52 16.93
CA ARG A 7 -38.70 18.72 18.40
C ARG A 7 -39.71 17.82 19.13
N ASN A 8 -40.81 17.45 18.47
CA ASN A 8 -41.82 16.53 19.00
C ASN A 8 -41.40 15.04 18.95
N GLY A 9 -40.19 14.73 18.47
CA GLY A 9 -39.68 13.37 18.32
C GLY A 9 -40.07 12.69 17.02
N GLU A 10 -40.79 13.36 16.12
CA GLU A 10 -41.13 12.83 14.80
C GLU A 10 -39.86 12.76 13.92
N VAL A 11 -39.71 11.64 13.22
CA VAL A 11 -38.54 11.34 12.38
C VAL A 11 -39.01 11.08 10.95
N ASP A 12 -38.46 11.84 10.00
CA ASP A 12 -38.66 11.64 8.56
C ASP A 12 -37.32 11.38 7.86
N GLU A 13 -37.27 10.45 6.91
CA GLU A 13 -36.15 10.32 5.97
C GLU A 13 -36.63 10.68 4.56
N LYS A 14 -36.08 11.74 3.96
CA LYS A 14 -36.51 12.24 2.65
C LYS A 14 -35.39 12.20 1.61
N PRO A 15 -35.63 11.74 0.37
CA PRO A 15 -34.65 11.90 -0.70
C PRO A 15 -34.52 13.39 -1.05
N TYR A 16 -33.27 13.86 -1.23
CA TYR A 16 -33.00 15.23 -1.69
C TYR A 16 -32.42 15.27 -3.12
N ILE A 17 -32.05 14.09 -3.65
CA ILE A 17 -31.51 13.86 -4.98
C ILE A 17 -31.82 12.41 -5.38
N GLU A 18 -31.85 12.14 -6.68
CA GLU A 18 -31.88 10.78 -7.22
C GLU A 18 -30.67 9.98 -6.71
N GLN A 19 -30.88 8.71 -6.39
CA GLN A 19 -29.84 7.85 -5.87
C GLN A 19 -28.81 7.53 -6.95
N LEU A 20 -27.58 8.02 -6.76
CA LEU A 20 -26.45 7.71 -7.62
C LEU A 20 -25.80 6.37 -7.25
N GLU A 21 -24.95 5.87 -8.14
CA GLU A 21 -24.10 4.71 -7.86
C GLU A 21 -23.25 4.94 -6.60
N ARG A 22 -23.25 3.96 -5.70
CA ARG A 22 -22.53 4.04 -4.42
C ARG A 22 -21.05 3.76 -4.60
N LYS A 23 -20.24 4.83 -4.68
CA LYS A 23 -18.76 4.76 -4.69
C LYS A 23 -18.14 5.07 -3.32
N ALA A 24 -18.42 4.21 -2.34
CA ALA A 24 -17.95 4.41 -0.96
C ALA A 24 -16.42 4.26 -0.87
N CYS A 25 -15.78 5.11 -0.05
CA CYS A 25 -14.32 5.16 0.09
C CYS A 25 -13.71 3.80 0.44
N SER A 26 -12.73 3.34 -0.35
CA SER A 26 -11.98 2.10 -0.10
C SER A 26 -10.93 2.25 1.01
N PHE A 27 -10.35 3.45 1.19
CA PHE A 27 -9.34 3.74 2.22
C PHE A 27 -9.87 3.62 3.64
N GLU A 28 -11.19 3.78 3.83
CA GLU A 28 -11.85 3.47 5.10
C GLU A 28 -11.64 2.01 5.48
N ARG A 29 -11.76 1.10 4.50
CA ARG A 29 -11.57 -0.34 4.71
C ARG A 29 -10.10 -0.71 4.87
N ILE A 30 -9.21 -0.02 4.14
CA ILE A 30 -7.75 -0.25 4.22
C ILE A 30 -7.19 0.22 5.57
N TYR A 31 -7.50 1.46 5.99
CA TYR A 31 -6.76 2.11 7.09
C TYR A 31 -7.62 2.96 8.05
N PHE A 32 -8.48 3.87 7.55
CA PHE A 32 -9.08 4.92 8.40
C PHE A 32 -10.09 4.40 9.42
N SER A 33 -10.95 3.47 9.03
CA SER A 33 -11.96 2.95 9.95
C SER A 33 -11.34 2.04 11.01
N ARG A 34 -12.06 1.89 12.13
CA ARG A 34 -11.63 1.01 13.22
C ARG A 34 -11.63 -0.44 12.74
N GLY A 35 -10.48 -1.10 12.84
CA GLY A 35 -10.31 -2.51 12.46
C GLY A 35 -11.04 -3.50 13.38
N THR A 36 -11.71 -3.04 14.43
CA THR A 36 -12.52 -3.87 15.34
C THR A 36 -13.92 -4.14 14.82
N ASP A 37 -14.36 -3.40 13.79
CA ASP A 37 -15.58 -3.74 13.06
C ASP A 37 -15.37 -5.04 12.27
N ARG A 38 -16.35 -5.95 12.35
CA ARG A 38 -16.23 -7.29 11.79
C ARG A 38 -15.99 -7.28 10.29
N ASP A 39 -16.70 -6.44 9.55
CA ASP A 39 -16.62 -6.42 8.09
C ASP A 39 -15.26 -5.88 7.67
N ILE A 40 -14.82 -4.78 8.30
CA ILE A 40 -13.49 -4.19 8.07
C ILE A 40 -12.37 -5.18 8.39
N TYR A 41 -12.49 -5.90 9.50
CA TYR A 41 -11.51 -6.92 9.90
C TYR A 41 -11.38 -8.02 8.83
N LEU A 42 -12.51 -8.55 8.35
CA LEU A 42 -12.53 -9.59 7.31
C LEU A 42 -12.01 -9.08 5.97
N GLU A 43 -12.37 -7.85 5.58
CA GLU A 43 -11.88 -7.20 4.36
C GLU A 43 -10.35 -7.00 4.42
N ARG A 44 -9.81 -6.52 5.55
CA ARG A 44 -8.36 -6.38 5.76
C ARG A 44 -7.64 -7.72 5.70
N LYS A 45 -8.18 -8.75 6.35
CA LYS A 45 -7.64 -10.11 6.22
C LYS A 45 -7.64 -10.54 4.76
N LYS A 46 -8.71 -10.28 4.01
CA LYS A 46 -8.79 -10.67 2.61
C LYS A 46 -7.73 -9.96 1.76
N LEU A 47 -7.48 -8.68 2.00
CA LEU A 47 -6.43 -7.90 1.34
C LEU A 47 -5.05 -8.54 1.52
N GLY A 48 -4.73 -9.03 2.72
CA GLY A 48 -3.47 -9.72 2.97
C GLY A 48 -3.40 -11.13 2.39
N GLU A 49 -4.48 -11.91 2.51
CA GLU A 49 -4.56 -13.28 2.02
C GLU A 49 -4.24 -13.38 0.52
N GLN A 50 -4.81 -12.45 -0.27
CA GLN A 50 -4.64 -12.42 -1.73
C GLN A 50 -3.20 -12.13 -2.18
N LEU A 51 -2.35 -11.58 -1.31
CA LEU A 51 -0.95 -11.26 -1.63
C LEU A 51 -0.02 -12.46 -1.49
N ALA A 52 -0.42 -13.49 -0.74
CA ALA A 52 0.42 -14.64 -0.43
C ALA A 52 1.04 -15.32 -1.68
N PRO A 53 0.31 -15.56 -2.79
CA PRO A 53 0.88 -16.20 -3.97
C PRO A 53 2.04 -15.41 -4.58
N GLU A 54 1.90 -14.10 -4.72
CA GLU A 54 2.95 -13.24 -5.29
C GLU A 54 4.14 -13.09 -4.34
N VAL A 55 3.88 -12.95 -3.04
CA VAL A 55 4.95 -12.94 -2.02
C VAL A 55 5.77 -14.23 -2.09
N LEU A 56 5.12 -15.40 -2.18
CA LEU A 56 5.81 -16.69 -2.27
C LEU A 56 6.62 -16.85 -3.54
N LYS A 57 6.14 -16.32 -4.68
CA LYS A 57 6.94 -16.27 -5.91
C LYS A 57 8.20 -15.42 -5.73
N MET A 58 8.10 -14.25 -5.08
CA MET A 58 9.24 -13.36 -4.84
C MET A 58 10.33 -13.98 -3.95
N VAL A 59 9.92 -14.78 -2.96
CA VAL A 59 10.85 -15.54 -2.10
C VAL A 59 11.15 -16.94 -2.62
N LYS A 60 10.70 -17.28 -3.84
CA LYS A 60 10.92 -18.58 -4.50
C LYS A 60 10.46 -19.77 -3.64
N TYR A 61 9.39 -19.59 -2.87
CA TYR A 61 8.87 -20.58 -1.91
C TYR A 61 9.92 -21.03 -0.86
N ASP A 62 10.93 -20.20 -0.54
CA ASP A 62 11.90 -20.46 0.53
C ASP A 62 11.34 -20.06 1.90
N PHE A 63 10.54 -20.93 2.51
CA PHE A 63 9.99 -20.71 3.85
C PHE A 63 11.05 -20.78 4.96
N GLU A 64 12.14 -21.50 4.75
CA GLU A 64 13.17 -21.71 5.77
C GLU A 64 14.00 -20.44 6.01
N ASN A 65 14.33 -19.72 4.94
CA ASN A 65 15.12 -18.49 4.99
C ASN A 65 14.28 -17.24 4.69
N THR A 66 12.98 -17.27 4.98
CA THR A 66 12.12 -16.10 4.91
C THR A 66 11.45 -15.85 6.25
N VAL A 67 11.59 -14.64 6.77
CA VAL A 67 10.88 -14.16 7.96
C VAL A 67 9.76 -13.24 7.52
N PHE A 68 8.54 -13.53 7.92
CA PHE A 68 7.36 -12.72 7.65
C PHE A 68 7.02 -11.90 8.88
N SER A 69 6.86 -10.60 8.69
CA SER A 69 6.43 -9.67 9.75
C SER A 69 5.60 -8.53 9.16
N TYR A 70 5.21 -7.58 10.00
CA TYR A 70 4.38 -6.43 9.64
C TYR A 70 4.86 -5.17 10.32
N VAL A 71 4.46 -4.02 9.79
CA VAL A 71 4.66 -2.71 10.40
C VAL A 71 3.48 -2.40 11.33
N PRO A 72 3.68 -2.26 12.65
CA PRO A 72 2.59 -1.98 13.56
C PRO A 72 2.00 -0.56 13.36
N ASN A 73 0.71 -0.34 13.60
CA ASN A 73 -0.26 -1.27 14.20
C ASN A 73 -1.32 -1.76 13.20
N THR A 74 -1.80 -0.88 12.31
CA THR A 74 -3.00 -1.11 11.49
C THR A 74 -2.86 -2.27 10.50
N ALA A 75 -1.63 -2.58 10.08
CA ALA A 75 -1.33 -3.68 9.17
C ALA A 75 -1.59 -5.08 9.77
N GLU A 76 -1.80 -5.21 11.08
CA GLU A 76 -1.92 -6.49 11.78
C GLU A 76 -3.02 -7.41 11.21
N SER A 77 -4.23 -6.90 10.99
CA SER A 77 -5.33 -7.74 10.45
C SER A 77 -5.01 -8.23 9.04
N ALA A 78 -4.42 -7.38 8.20
CA ALA A 78 -3.97 -7.78 6.87
C ALA A 78 -2.81 -8.79 6.96
N PHE A 79 -1.90 -8.64 7.92
CA PHE A 79 -0.84 -9.61 8.15
C PHE A 79 -1.36 -10.98 8.56
N PHE A 80 -2.36 -11.07 9.45
CA PHE A 80 -3.01 -12.35 9.74
C PHE A 80 -3.66 -12.98 8.51
N GLY A 81 -4.26 -12.16 7.64
CA GLY A 81 -4.72 -12.59 6.33
C GLY A 81 -3.61 -13.16 5.46
N LEU A 82 -2.46 -12.47 5.38
CA LEU A 82 -1.29 -12.95 4.66
C LEU A 82 -0.82 -14.30 5.20
N VAL A 83 -0.73 -14.47 6.52
CA VAL A 83 -0.34 -15.74 7.16
C VAL A 83 -1.29 -16.87 6.77
N GLU A 84 -2.61 -16.64 6.76
CA GLU A 84 -3.58 -17.63 6.28
C GLU A 84 -3.37 -18.00 4.81
N GLY A 85 -3.07 -17.01 3.96
CA GLY A 85 -2.72 -17.24 2.57
C GLY A 85 -1.44 -18.06 2.41
N LEU A 86 -0.40 -17.75 3.20
CA LEU A 86 0.88 -18.47 3.20
C LEU A 86 0.69 -19.94 3.59
N GLU A 87 -0.10 -20.21 4.64
CA GLU A 87 -0.40 -21.57 5.09
C GLU A 87 -1.23 -22.35 4.05
N LYS A 88 -2.19 -21.69 3.37
CA LYS A 88 -2.93 -22.32 2.26
C LYS A 88 -2.01 -22.75 1.13
N GLU A 89 -1.09 -21.89 0.70
CA GLU A 89 -0.12 -22.22 -0.34
C GLU A 89 0.90 -23.27 0.13
N LEU A 90 1.36 -23.19 1.38
CA LEU A 90 2.24 -24.17 1.99
C LEU A 90 1.59 -25.56 2.04
N ASN A 91 0.30 -25.64 2.36
CA ASN A 91 -0.44 -26.91 2.37
C ASN A 91 -0.53 -27.53 0.96
N LYS A 92 -0.60 -26.73 -0.10
CA LYS A 92 -0.51 -27.22 -1.49
C LYS A 92 0.87 -27.81 -1.77
N VAL A 93 1.94 -27.14 -1.33
CA VAL A 93 3.32 -27.63 -1.45
C VAL A 93 3.51 -28.94 -0.67
N LYS A 94 3.05 -29.01 0.58
CA LYS A 94 3.08 -30.22 1.41
C LYS A 94 2.35 -31.38 0.72
N SER A 95 1.13 -31.13 0.24
CA SER A 95 0.32 -32.13 -0.46
C SER A 95 1.02 -32.66 -1.71
N LYS A 96 1.66 -31.79 -2.50
CA LYS A 96 2.42 -32.19 -3.69
C LYS A 96 3.62 -33.09 -3.33
N LYS A 97 4.42 -32.69 -2.33
CA LYS A 97 5.57 -33.49 -1.86
C LYS A 97 5.15 -34.86 -1.31
N ILE A 98 4.03 -34.93 -0.59
CA ILE A 98 3.50 -36.20 -0.06
C ILE A 98 3.09 -37.11 -1.23
N LYS A 99 2.34 -36.58 -2.21
CA LYS A 99 1.94 -37.35 -3.41
C LYS A 99 3.15 -37.89 -4.18
N GLU A 100 4.16 -37.06 -4.41
CA GLU A 100 5.40 -37.49 -5.10
C GLU A 100 6.13 -38.63 -4.37
N LEU A 101 6.13 -38.62 -3.02
CA LEU A 101 6.71 -39.72 -2.23
C LEU A 101 5.83 -40.98 -2.26
N CYS A 102 4.50 -40.84 -2.29
CA CYS A 102 3.58 -41.95 -2.46
C CYS A 102 3.79 -42.64 -3.82
N ASP A 103 3.86 -41.86 -4.90
CA ASP A 103 4.02 -42.37 -6.27
C ASP A 103 5.34 -43.13 -6.43
N LYS A 104 6.42 -42.65 -5.77
CA LYS A 104 7.73 -43.31 -5.74
C LYS A 104 7.81 -44.47 -4.73
N LYS A 105 6.75 -44.73 -3.95
CA LYS A 105 6.74 -45.70 -2.84
C LYS A 105 7.86 -45.46 -1.80
N GLU A 106 8.23 -44.19 -1.60
CA GLU A 106 9.29 -43.76 -0.69
C GLU A 106 8.78 -43.10 0.60
N LEU A 107 7.46 -43.11 0.81
CA LEU A 107 6.86 -42.51 1.99
C LEU A 107 7.27 -43.28 3.26
N LYS A 108 8.10 -42.65 4.08
CA LYS A 108 8.54 -43.13 5.40
C LYS A 108 8.09 -42.14 6.47
N PRO A 109 7.80 -42.59 7.72
CA PRO A 109 7.36 -41.70 8.81
C PRO A 109 8.25 -40.46 8.96
N LYS A 110 9.58 -40.63 8.99
CA LYS A 110 10.55 -39.53 9.10
C LYS A 110 10.44 -38.49 7.97
N LYS A 111 10.20 -38.90 6.72
CA LYS A 111 10.04 -37.98 5.59
C LYS A 111 8.68 -37.26 5.67
N LEU A 112 7.64 -37.94 6.13
CA LEU A 112 6.32 -37.35 6.34
C LEU A 112 6.39 -36.26 7.43
N ASP A 113 7.00 -36.57 8.57
CA ASP A 113 7.16 -35.61 9.68
C ASP A 113 7.94 -34.36 9.24
N GLN A 114 8.99 -34.53 8.43
CA GLN A 114 9.73 -33.41 7.85
C GLN A 114 8.84 -32.49 6.99
N ILE A 115 7.90 -33.04 6.23
CA ILE A 115 6.96 -32.26 5.41
C ILE A 115 5.92 -31.57 6.29
N LEU A 116 5.36 -32.28 7.27
CA LEU A 116 4.33 -31.74 8.17
C LEU A 116 4.87 -30.59 9.02
N ASN A 117 6.12 -30.68 9.45
CA ASN A 117 6.81 -29.66 10.24
C ASN A 117 7.21 -28.39 9.45
N MET A 118 7.04 -28.37 8.12
CA MET A 118 7.22 -27.13 7.36
C MET A 118 6.20 -26.09 7.83
N HIS A 119 6.64 -24.88 8.16
CA HIS A 119 5.78 -23.77 8.56
C HIS A 119 6.39 -22.45 8.10
N ALA A 120 5.56 -21.40 7.92
CA ALA A 120 6.08 -20.07 7.68
C ALA A 120 6.69 -19.50 8.98
N ARG A 121 7.88 -18.87 8.90
CA ARG A 121 8.49 -18.17 10.03
C ARG A 121 7.82 -16.81 10.20
N VAL A 122 6.80 -16.77 11.04
CA VAL A 122 5.95 -15.59 11.29
C VAL A 122 6.37 -14.97 12.61
N GLU A 123 6.73 -13.67 12.58
CA GLU A 123 7.31 -13.00 13.73
C GLU A 123 6.75 -11.58 13.89
N LYS A 124 6.70 -11.11 15.14
CA LYS A 124 6.50 -9.68 15.44
C LYS A 124 7.87 -9.02 15.61
N LEU A 125 8.46 -8.66 14.47
CA LEU A 125 9.84 -8.18 14.42
C LEU A 125 9.94 -6.68 14.69
N VAL A 126 9.04 -5.89 14.11
CA VAL A 126 9.01 -4.44 14.28
C VAL A 126 8.09 -4.09 15.43
N VAL A 127 8.57 -3.25 16.35
CA VAL A 127 7.81 -2.75 17.50
C VAL A 127 7.74 -1.24 17.41
N LYS A 128 6.58 -0.67 17.73
CA LYS A 128 6.36 0.77 17.74
C LYS A 128 6.25 1.25 19.19
N ASP A 129 7.22 2.04 19.66
CA ASP A 129 7.12 2.71 20.96
C ASP A 129 6.38 4.04 20.79
N ALA A 130 5.11 4.05 21.20
CA ALA A 130 4.20 5.18 21.05
C ALA A 130 4.41 6.31 22.08
N LYS A 131 5.41 6.22 22.96
CA LYS A 131 5.56 7.15 24.10
C LYS A 131 6.24 8.49 23.77
N LEU A 132 6.89 8.63 22.62
CA LEU A 132 7.57 9.87 22.22
C LEU A 132 6.61 10.79 21.43
N ARG A 133 5.92 11.69 22.13
CA ARG A 133 5.32 12.89 21.50
C ARG A 133 6.33 14.03 21.61
N THR A 134 6.94 14.43 20.49
CA THR A 134 7.79 15.61 20.44
C THR A 134 6.92 16.84 20.29
N PHE A 135 6.72 17.57 21.39
CA PHE A 135 5.77 18.69 21.43
C PHE A 135 6.29 19.97 20.78
N ILE A 136 7.61 20.17 20.65
CA ILE A 136 8.21 21.35 20.00
C ILE A 136 9.58 20.94 19.42
N ALA A 137 9.69 20.83 18.10
CA ALA A 137 10.95 20.57 17.39
C ALA A 137 10.82 21.03 15.92
N ASP A 138 11.86 21.64 15.35
CA ASP A 138 11.91 22.01 13.93
C ASP A 138 11.88 20.76 13.01
N ASP A 139 11.61 20.93 11.72
CA ASP A 139 11.45 19.79 10.78
C ASP A 139 12.69 18.88 10.72
N THR A 140 13.89 19.40 11.03
CA THR A 140 15.16 18.67 11.00
C THR A 140 15.37 17.83 12.26
N SER A 141 15.12 18.40 13.45
CA SER A 141 15.19 17.68 14.73
C SER A 141 14.05 16.66 14.89
N ARG A 142 12.88 16.91 14.28
CA ARG A 142 11.76 15.96 14.23
C ARG A 142 12.11 14.70 13.44
N GLY A 143 12.85 14.82 12.33
CA GLY A 143 13.29 13.67 11.52
C GLY A 143 14.15 12.67 12.31
N GLN A 144 15.06 13.18 13.16
CA GLN A 144 15.91 12.34 14.01
C GLN A 144 15.13 11.67 15.14
N LEU A 145 14.15 12.37 15.75
CA LEU A 145 13.33 11.82 16.83
C LEU A 145 12.29 10.79 16.33
N VAL A 146 11.74 10.97 15.13
CA VAL A 146 10.83 9.99 14.50
C VAL A 146 11.53 8.66 14.19
N SER A 147 12.85 8.69 13.93
CA SER A 147 13.66 7.49 13.67
C SER A 147 13.76 6.54 14.89
N HIS A 148 13.41 7.01 16.09
CA HIS A 148 13.41 6.23 17.34
C HIS A 148 12.02 5.73 17.76
N VAL A 149 10.98 5.97 16.95
CA VAL A 149 9.61 5.47 17.26
C VAL A 149 9.50 3.97 17.02
N TYR A 150 10.40 3.39 16.23
CA TYR A 150 10.43 1.97 15.91
C TYR A 150 11.68 1.31 16.46
N ASP A 151 11.51 0.09 16.95
CA ASP A 151 12.58 -0.82 17.35
C ASP A 151 12.36 -2.20 16.73
N VAL A 152 13.36 -3.07 16.82
CA VAL A 152 13.34 -4.41 16.22
C VAL A 152 13.82 -5.49 17.18
N THR A 153 13.23 -6.68 17.07
CA THR A 153 13.68 -7.86 17.81
C THR A 153 14.94 -8.46 17.15
N TYR A 154 16.09 -8.34 17.82
CA TYR A 154 17.37 -8.88 17.34
C TYR A 154 17.48 -10.40 17.54
N GLY A 155 18.33 -11.05 16.73
CA GLY A 155 18.65 -12.49 16.85
C GLY A 155 17.70 -13.43 16.09
N ILE A 156 16.56 -12.93 15.60
CA ILE A 156 15.58 -13.73 14.83
C ILE A 156 15.99 -13.88 13.36
N VAL A 157 16.48 -12.79 12.75
CA VAL A 157 16.91 -12.77 11.35
C VAL A 157 18.36 -13.26 11.27
N LYS A 158 18.60 -14.27 10.43
CA LYS A 158 19.95 -14.77 10.14
C LYS A 158 20.64 -13.83 9.17
N ASN A 159 21.71 -13.19 9.66
CA ASN A 159 22.52 -12.23 8.90
C ASN A 159 22.89 -12.77 7.50
N GLU A 160 22.62 -11.95 6.49
CA GLU A 160 22.97 -12.14 5.07
C GLU A 160 22.38 -13.40 4.42
N LYS A 161 21.53 -14.14 5.16
CA LYS A 161 20.85 -15.35 4.69
C LYS A 161 19.36 -15.11 4.50
N ASP A 162 18.70 -14.60 5.53
CA ASP A 162 17.24 -14.49 5.55
C ASP A 162 16.73 -13.36 4.66
N THR A 163 15.60 -13.59 4.00
CA THR A 163 14.77 -12.55 3.37
C THR A 163 13.73 -12.10 4.38
N LEU A 164 13.63 -10.79 4.60
CA LEU A 164 12.64 -10.21 5.47
C LEU A 164 11.46 -9.68 4.63
N VAL A 165 10.25 -10.18 4.88
CA VAL A 165 9.01 -9.71 4.27
C VAL A 165 8.24 -8.89 5.29
N LEU A 166 7.97 -7.62 5.00
CA LEU A 166 7.25 -6.69 5.87
C LEU A 166 5.96 -6.24 5.22
N LEU A 167 4.81 -6.57 5.81
CA LEU A 167 3.53 -6.05 5.39
C LEU A 167 3.23 -4.70 6.05
N ASP A 168 2.85 -3.71 5.25
CA ASP A 168 2.33 -2.42 5.69
C ASP A 168 0.98 -2.14 5.02
N ASP A 169 0.16 -1.26 5.60
CA ASP A 169 -1.17 -0.99 5.05
C ASP A 169 -1.09 -0.20 3.73
N SER A 170 -0.29 0.86 3.70
CA SER A 170 -0.20 1.75 2.56
C SER A 170 1.09 2.57 2.57
N ILE A 171 1.55 3.00 1.39
CA ILE A 171 2.76 3.82 1.26
C ILE A 171 2.41 5.10 0.52
N VAL A 172 2.25 6.19 1.26
CA VAL A 172 1.90 7.51 0.72
C VAL A 172 3.16 8.29 0.29
N ARG A 173 3.94 8.76 1.27
CA ARG A 173 5.10 9.64 1.03
C ARG A 173 6.43 8.90 0.88
N GLY A 174 6.48 7.65 1.35
CA GLY A 174 7.67 6.81 1.38
C GLY A 174 8.68 7.18 2.48
N THR A 175 8.58 8.35 3.13
CA THR A 175 9.54 8.80 4.15
C THR A 175 9.54 7.90 5.39
N THR A 176 8.39 7.50 5.92
CA THR A 176 8.34 6.56 7.06
C THR A 176 9.01 5.22 6.72
N MET A 177 8.74 4.72 5.50
CA MET A 177 9.31 3.46 5.04
C MET A 177 10.83 3.56 4.88
N ARG A 178 11.34 4.64 4.26
CA ARG A 178 12.77 4.90 4.07
C ARG A 178 13.47 5.22 5.38
N ASP A 179 13.06 6.30 6.02
CA ASP A 179 13.82 6.95 7.10
C ASP A 179 13.64 6.24 8.45
N SER A 180 12.62 5.37 8.60
CA SER A 180 12.37 4.63 9.84
C SER A 180 12.41 3.12 9.64
N ILE A 181 11.48 2.55 8.86
CA ILE A 181 11.27 1.09 8.80
C ILE A 181 12.43 0.35 8.14
N ILE A 182 12.78 0.69 6.89
CA ILE A 182 13.87 0.02 6.17
C ILE A 182 15.20 0.30 6.87
N GLN A 183 15.40 1.51 7.38
CA GLN A 183 16.61 1.87 8.11
C GLN A 183 16.80 1.00 9.36
N ILE A 184 15.77 0.81 10.19
CA ILE A 184 15.88 0.01 11.42
C ILE A 184 16.02 -1.48 11.11
N VAL A 185 15.20 -2.03 10.19
CA VAL A 185 15.25 -3.47 9.88
C VAL A 185 16.52 -3.87 9.13
N SER A 186 17.18 -2.94 8.44
CA SER A 186 18.48 -3.18 7.82
C SER A 186 19.59 -3.47 8.83
N ARG A 187 19.43 -3.04 10.10
CA ARG A 187 20.38 -3.37 11.19
C ARG A 187 20.39 -4.86 11.54
N LEU A 188 19.31 -5.57 11.22
CA LEU A 188 19.21 -7.04 11.34
C LEU A 188 19.98 -7.77 10.23
N ARG A 189 20.58 -7.02 9.29
CA ARG A 189 21.37 -7.52 8.16
C ARG A 189 20.68 -8.62 7.35
N PRO A 190 19.40 -8.49 6.96
CA PRO A 190 18.80 -9.46 6.05
C PRO A 190 19.51 -9.46 4.69
N LYS A 191 19.43 -10.55 3.94
CA LYS A 191 19.90 -10.62 2.55
C LYS A 191 19.11 -9.67 1.65
N LYS A 192 17.79 -9.65 1.85
CA LYS A 192 16.81 -8.91 1.06
C LYS A 192 15.66 -8.46 1.97
N ILE A 193 15.12 -7.28 1.70
CA ILE A 193 13.89 -6.78 2.31
C ILE A 193 12.81 -6.70 1.22
N ILE A 194 11.64 -7.27 1.47
CA ILE A 194 10.47 -7.18 0.60
C ILE A 194 9.39 -6.45 1.38
N ILE A 195 9.02 -5.26 0.92
CA ILE A 195 7.89 -4.52 1.46
C ILE A 195 6.63 -4.95 0.73
N VAL A 196 5.56 -5.24 1.46
CA VAL A 196 4.27 -5.66 0.92
C VAL A 196 3.21 -4.65 1.37
N SER A 197 2.67 -3.88 0.45
CA SER A 197 1.59 -2.93 0.71
C SER A 197 0.23 -3.59 0.47
N SER A 198 -0.63 -3.64 1.48
CA SER A 198 -2.00 -4.16 1.31
C SER A 198 -2.92 -3.22 0.53
N ALA A 199 -2.52 -1.96 0.34
CA ALA A 199 -3.11 -1.01 -0.60
C ALA A 199 -2.37 -0.99 -1.95
N PRO A 200 -3.06 -0.60 -3.05
CA PRO A 200 -2.41 -0.22 -4.30
C PRO A 200 -1.55 1.05 -4.19
N GLN A 201 -0.83 1.36 -5.25
CA GLN A 201 -0.03 2.60 -5.34
C GLN A 201 -0.93 3.83 -5.27
N ILE A 202 -0.73 4.70 -4.28
CA ILE A 202 -1.44 5.98 -4.16
C ILE A 202 -0.86 6.96 -5.19
N ARG A 203 -1.60 7.16 -6.28
CA ARG A 203 -1.16 7.88 -7.48
C ARG A 203 -1.76 9.27 -7.61
N TYR A 204 -2.96 9.49 -7.05
CA TYR A 204 -3.75 10.71 -7.24
C TYR A 204 -4.25 11.28 -5.90
N PRO A 205 -4.49 12.61 -5.81
CA PRO A 205 -4.89 13.25 -4.58
C PRO A 205 -6.33 12.93 -4.18
N ASP A 206 -6.62 13.04 -2.88
CA ASP A 206 -7.98 13.00 -2.37
C ASP A 206 -8.55 14.40 -2.18
N CYS A 207 -9.85 14.54 -2.42
CA CYS A 207 -10.64 15.75 -2.19
C CYS A 207 -11.95 15.49 -1.45
N TYR A 208 -12.13 14.30 -0.86
CA TYR A 208 -13.37 13.88 -0.22
C TYR A 208 -13.23 13.67 1.29
N GLY A 209 -12.10 14.10 1.88
CA GLY A 209 -11.92 14.22 3.33
C GLY A 209 -10.60 13.68 3.87
N ILE A 210 -9.79 13.04 3.02
CA ILE A 210 -8.47 12.52 3.40
C ILE A 210 -7.40 13.54 3.04
N ASP A 211 -6.46 13.82 3.95
CA ASP A 211 -5.35 14.77 3.71
C ASP A 211 -4.28 14.18 2.78
N MET A 212 -4.63 14.06 1.50
CA MET A 212 -3.76 13.68 0.39
C MET A 212 -3.90 14.71 -0.73
N SER A 213 -3.64 15.98 -0.42
CA SER A 213 -3.90 17.10 -1.35
C SER A 213 -2.73 17.46 -2.27
N LYS A 214 -1.49 17.16 -1.87
CA LYS A 214 -0.26 17.57 -2.56
C LYS A 214 0.39 16.42 -3.31
N MET A 215 0.19 16.38 -4.63
CA MET A 215 0.70 15.30 -5.50
C MET A 215 2.22 15.12 -5.43
N LYS A 216 2.98 16.21 -5.27
CA LYS A 216 4.46 16.17 -5.12
C LYS A 216 4.96 15.36 -3.93
N ASN A 217 4.09 15.09 -2.95
CA ASN A 217 4.44 14.32 -1.76
C ASN A 217 4.29 12.82 -1.97
N PHE A 218 3.57 12.36 -3.01
CA PHE A 218 3.34 10.93 -3.22
C PHE A 218 4.57 10.26 -3.81
N VAL A 219 4.98 9.14 -3.22
CA VAL A 219 6.15 8.40 -3.70
C VAL A 219 5.91 7.83 -5.11
N ALA A 220 4.68 7.42 -5.43
CA ALA A 220 4.33 6.94 -6.77
C ALA A 220 4.43 8.05 -7.82
N PHE A 221 4.06 9.28 -7.47
CA PHE A 221 4.21 10.41 -8.37
C PHE A 221 5.67 10.83 -8.54
N LYS A 222 6.46 10.82 -7.46
CA LYS A 222 7.92 11.03 -7.57
C LYS A 222 8.57 9.98 -8.48
N ALA A 223 8.20 8.72 -8.31
CA ALA A 223 8.65 7.62 -9.15
C ALA A 223 8.27 7.81 -10.62
N LEU A 224 7.02 8.24 -10.90
CA LEU A 224 6.58 8.58 -12.25
C LEU A 224 7.47 9.67 -12.87
N VAL A 225 7.72 10.76 -12.14
CA VAL A 225 8.54 11.88 -12.62
C VAL A 225 9.98 11.43 -12.89
N GLU A 226 10.58 10.65 -12.00
CA GLU A 226 11.93 10.11 -12.19
C GLU A 226 12.00 9.18 -13.41
N LEU A 227 11.04 8.27 -13.59
CA LEU A 227 10.96 7.44 -14.79
C LEU A 227 10.82 8.26 -16.08
N MET A 228 10.06 9.35 -16.06
CA MET A 228 9.96 10.26 -17.21
C MET A 228 11.29 10.93 -17.53
N LYS A 229 12.11 11.25 -16.52
CA LYS A 229 13.46 11.79 -16.71
C LYS A 229 14.40 10.73 -17.28
N ASP A 230 14.44 9.55 -16.65
CA ASP A 230 15.30 8.43 -17.05
C ASP A 230 15.04 7.98 -18.49
N THR A 231 13.80 8.13 -18.97
CA THR A 231 13.38 7.75 -20.33
C THR A 231 13.27 8.92 -21.31
N ASN A 232 13.74 10.12 -20.95
CA ASN A 232 13.67 11.34 -21.77
C ASN A 232 12.25 11.71 -22.26
N LYS A 233 11.22 11.32 -21.50
CA LYS A 233 9.79 11.58 -21.77
C LYS A 233 9.23 12.81 -21.05
N THR A 234 10.09 13.67 -20.49
CA THR A 234 9.68 14.86 -19.71
C THR A 234 8.74 15.81 -20.45
N LYS A 235 8.83 15.90 -21.79
CA LYS A 235 7.89 16.65 -22.64
C LYS A 235 6.42 16.23 -22.46
N LEU A 236 6.15 15.01 -22.02
CA LEU A 236 4.80 14.55 -21.72
C LEU A 236 4.20 15.25 -20.49
N LEU A 237 5.04 15.67 -19.53
CA LEU A 237 4.60 16.47 -18.38
C LEU A 237 4.08 17.84 -18.85
N ASP A 238 4.79 18.49 -19.78
CA ASP A 238 4.35 19.77 -20.36
C ASP A 238 3.05 19.62 -21.17
N LYS A 239 2.90 18.51 -21.90
CA LYS A 239 1.65 18.21 -22.62
C LYS A 239 0.49 17.98 -21.65
N ALA A 240 0.70 17.23 -20.58
CA ALA A 240 -0.31 17.03 -19.55
C ALA A 240 -0.66 18.36 -18.88
N TYR A 241 0.31 19.23 -18.61
CA TYR A 241 0.09 20.55 -18.02
C TYR A 241 -0.80 21.43 -18.89
N LYS A 242 -0.51 21.51 -20.20
CA LYS A 242 -1.36 22.23 -21.17
C LYS A 242 -2.77 21.65 -21.21
N ARG A 243 -2.91 20.32 -21.15
CA ARG A 243 -4.21 19.66 -21.11
C ARG A 243 -4.96 19.97 -19.81
N CYS A 244 -4.29 19.99 -18.65
CA CYS A 244 -4.90 20.41 -17.39
C CYS A 244 -5.45 21.83 -17.48
N LYS A 245 -4.70 22.78 -18.06
CA LYS A 245 -5.18 24.16 -18.28
C LYS A 245 -6.43 24.20 -19.15
N GLN A 246 -6.42 23.49 -20.27
CA GLN A 246 -7.59 23.38 -21.15
C GLN A 246 -8.82 22.81 -20.43
N MET A 247 -8.63 21.86 -19.51
CA MET A 247 -9.73 21.31 -18.71
C MET A 247 -10.30 22.31 -17.69
N GLU A 248 -9.56 23.35 -17.28
CA GLU A 248 -10.09 24.37 -16.35
C GLU A 248 -11.14 25.26 -17.00
N GLU A 249 -11.00 25.51 -18.30
CA GLU A 249 -11.92 26.33 -19.09
C GLU A 249 -13.20 25.57 -19.47
N GLN A 250 -13.21 24.24 -19.31
CA GLN A 250 -14.37 23.41 -19.63
C GLN A 250 -15.44 23.46 -18.54
N PRO A 251 -16.73 23.32 -18.91
CA PRO A 251 -17.79 23.08 -17.95
C PRO A 251 -17.46 21.87 -17.06
N THR A 252 -17.83 21.96 -15.77
CA THR A 252 -17.48 20.96 -14.74
C THR A 252 -17.73 19.51 -15.17
N HIS A 253 -18.85 19.23 -15.83
CA HIS A 253 -19.23 17.88 -16.28
C HIS A 253 -18.35 17.29 -17.41
N LYS A 254 -17.54 18.11 -18.11
CA LYS A 254 -16.61 17.67 -19.16
C LYS A 254 -15.16 17.51 -18.68
N ILE A 255 -14.88 17.86 -17.43
CA ILE A 255 -13.54 17.79 -16.85
C ILE A 255 -13.16 16.33 -16.66
N THR A 256 -12.02 15.94 -17.25
CA THR A 256 -11.43 14.60 -17.13
C THR A 256 -10.04 14.68 -16.51
N ASN A 257 -9.56 13.57 -15.95
CA ASN A 257 -8.23 13.46 -15.38
C ASN A 257 -7.15 13.48 -16.48
N ALA A 258 -6.45 14.60 -16.64
CA ALA A 258 -5.40 14.76 -17.66
C ALA A 258 -4.04 14.18 -17.23
N VAL A 259 -3.92 13.71 -15.98
CA VAL A 259 -2.68 13.14 -15.40
C VAL A 259 -2.60 11.64 -15.64
N GLU A 260 -3.74 10.95 -15.71
CA GLU A 260 -3.83 9.51 -15.91
C GLU A 260 -2.98 8.97 -17.09
N PRO A 261 -2.95 9.61 -18.27
CA PRO A 261 -2.14 9.14 -19.40
C PRO A 261 -0.63 9.10 -19.13
N LEU A 262 -0.13 9.84 -18.14
CA LEU A 262 1.27 9.79 -17.74
C LEU A 262 1.62 8.45 -17.11
N TYR A 263 0.78 7.93 -16.21
CA TYR A 263 1.00 6.62 -15.60
C TYR A 263 0.88 5.48 -16.61
N ARG A 264 0.07 5.63 -17.67
CA ARG A 264 -0.03 4.64 -18.77
C ARG A 264 1.27 4.51 -19.60
N GLN A 265 2.27 5.38 -19.41
CA GLN A 265 3.57 5.27 -20.09
C GLN A 265 4.48 4.19 -19.50
N PHE A 266 4.16 3.65 -18.34
CA PHE A 266 4.96 2.68 -17.61
C PHE A 266 4.07 1.55 -17.08
N THR A 267 4.65 0.35 -16.95
CA THR A 267 3.94 -0.75 -16.29
C THR A 267 3.85 -0.50 -14.78
N TYR A 268 2.91 -1.18 -14.14
CA TYR A 268 2.73 -1.07 -12.68
C TYR A 268 4.02 -1.46 -11.93
N GLU A 269 4.74 -2.48 -12.42
CA GLU A 269 5.99 -3.00 -11.89
C GLU A 269 7.16 -2.03 -12.08
N GLN A 270 7.21 -1.30 -13.19
CA GLN A 270 8.24 -0.26 -13.41
C GLN A 270 8.10 0.85 -12.37
N VAL A 271 6.87 1.30 -12.11
CA VAL A 271 6.60 2.30 -11.06
C VAL A 271 6.93 1.72 -9.68
N SER A 272 6.50 0.49 -9.36
CA SER A 272 6.85 -0.18 -8.10
C SER A 272 8.37 -0.27 -7.90
N LYS A 273 9.13 -0.68 -8.92
CA LYS A 273 10.59 -0.78 -8.86
C LYS A 273 11.23 0.59 -8.58
N LYS A 274 10.76 1.63 -9.27
CA LYS A 274 11.26 3.00 -9.02
C LYS A 274 10.88 3.50 -7.62
N ILE A 275 9.69 3.16 -7.11
CA ILE A 275 9.34 3.45 -5.72
C ILE A 275 10.31 2.75 -4.76
N ALA A 276 10.63 1.46 -4.98
CA ALA A 276 11.60 0.73 -4.17
C ALA A 276 12.97 1.42 -4.15
N GLU A 277 13.44 1.93 -5.30
CA GLU A 277 14.67 2.73 -5.39
C GLU A 277 14.59 4.00 -4.52
N ILE A 278 13.49 4.77 -4.61
CA ILE A 278 13.30 6.03 -3.85
C ILE A 278 13.22 5.80 -2.33
N ILE A 279 12.59 4.70 -1.89
CA ILE A 279 12.43 4.40 -0.46
C ILE A 279 13.62 3.63 0.12
N THR A 280 14.61 3.26 -0.69
CA THR A 280 15.83 2.61 -0.19
C THR A 280 16.76 3.67 0.40
N PRO A 281 17.08 3.62 1.71
CA PRO A 281 18.04 4.54 2.31
C PRO A 281 19.44 4.33 1.73
N HIS A 282 20.24 5.40 1.69
CA HIS A 282 21.63 5.30 1.28
C HIS A 282 22.47 4.51 2.29
N GLY A 283 23.40 3.70 1.78
CA GLY A 283 24.39 2.98 2.60
C GLY A 283 23.89 1.67 3.23
N ILE A 284 22.65 1.25 2.99
CA ILE A 284 22.20 -0.07 3.42
C ILE A 284 22.70 -1.16 2.44
N LYS A 285 23.00 -2.34 2.98
CA LYS A 285 23.42 -3.51 2.19
C LYS A 285 22.26 -4.33 1.59
N PRO A 286 21.13 -4.56 2.30
CA PRO A 286 20.06 -5.42 1.79
C PRO A 286 19.43 -4.84 0.52
N LYS A 287 19.13 -5.69 -0.46
CA LYS A 287 18.29 -5.28 -1.61
C LYS A 287 16.86 -5.07 -1.14
N VAL A 288 16.25 -3.96 -1.53
CA VAL A 288 14.84 -3.66 -1.26
C VAL A 288 14.00 -3.92 -2.51
N GLU A 289 12.91 -4.67 -2.34
CA GLU A 289 11.86 -4.87 -3.35
C GLU A 289 10.50 -4.51 -2.74
N ILE A 290 9.53 -4.20 -3.59
CA ILE A 290 8.18 -3.85 -3.14
C ILE A 290 7.11 -4.57 -3.96
N LEU A 291 6.10 -5.07 -3.25
CA LEU A 291 4.86 -5.60 -3.81
C LEU A 291 3.72 -4.69 -3.35
N TYR A 292 2.89 -4.27 -4.28
CA TYR A 292 1.65 -3.56 -3.99
C TYR A 292 0.47 -4.46 -4.33
N GLN A 293 -0.61 -4.35 -3.55
CA GLN A 293 -1.91 -4.87 -3.94
C GLN A 293 -2.36 -4.24 -5.28
N THR A 294 -3.14 -4.98 -6.06
CA THR A 294 -3.72 -4.46 -7.31
C THR A 294 -5.05 -3.78 -7.02
N VAL A 295 -5.47 -2.88 -7.91
CA VAL A 295 -6.80 -2.25 -7.79
C VAL A 295 -7.91 -3.30 -7.87
N ASP A 296 -7.76 -4.31 -8.73
CA ASP A 296 -8.72 -5.42 -8.83
C ASP A 296 -8.74 -6.28 -7.57
N GLY A 297 -7.58 -6.54 -6.95
CA GLY A 297 -7.48 -7.24 -5.68
C GLY A 297 -8.19 -6.47 -4.56
N LEU A 298 -8.00 -5.15 -4.50
CA LEU A 298 -8.73 -4.27 -3.57
C LEU A 298 -10.24 -4.35 -3.80
N ARG A 299 -10.70 -4.21 -5.04
CA ARG A 299 -12.14 -4.30 -5.40
C ARG A 299 -12.73 -5.67 -5.03
N ALA A 300 -11.98 -6.75 -5.23
CA ALA A 300 -12.40 -8.10 -4.88
C ALA A 300 -12.45 -8.33 -3.36
N ALA A 301 -11.56 -7.71 -2.58
CA ALA A 301 -11.56 -7.81 -1.13
C ALA A 301 -12.63 -6.92 -0.47
N CYS A 302 -12.94 -5.75 -1.06
CA CYS A 302 -13.85 -4.74 -0.52
C CYS A 302 -14.99 -4.41 -1.52
N PRO A 303 -15.85 -5.37 -1.88
CA PRO A 303 -16.80 -5.22 -3.00
C PRO A 303 -17.83 -4.10 -2.79
N ASN A 304 -18.14 -3.75 -1.54
CA ASN A 304 -19.11 -2.71 -1.19
C ASN A 304 -18.48 -1.31 -1.01
N ASN A 305 -17.17 -1.18 -1.22
CA ASN A 305 -16.40 0.04 -1.00
C ASN A 305 -15.38 0.23 -2.14
N ASN A 306 -15.88 0.41 -3.36
CA ASN A 306 -15.10 0.50 -4.59
C ASN A 306 -14.64 1.93 -4.96
N GLY A 307 -14.81 2.90 -4.07
CA GLY A 307 -14.31 4.26 -4.24
C GLY A 307 -12.78 4.29 -4.14
N ASP A 308 -12.08 4.25 -5.27
CA ASP A 308 -10.65 3.99 -5.38
C ASP A 308 -9.87 5.05 -6.20
N TRP A 309 -10.43 6.25 -6.35
CA TRP A 309 -9.95 7.33 -7.22
C TRP A 309 -8.48 7.74 -6.97
N TYR A 310 -7.96 7.62 -5.74
CA TYR A 310 -6.54 7.86 -5.42
C TYR A 310 -5.60 6.78 -5.98
N PHE A 311 -6.12 5.61 -6.35
CA PHE A 311 -5.39 4.53 -7.01
C PHE A 311 -5.65 4.51 -8.53
N SER A 312 -6.92 4.50 -8.92
CA SER A 312 -7.39 4.35 -10.30
C SER A 312 -7.29 5.65 -11.11
N GLY A 313 -7.51 6.79 -10.46
CA GLY A 313 -7.68 8.09 -11.11
C GLY A 313 -9.11 8.34 -11.59
N GLU A 314 -10.05 7.43 -11.29
CA GLU A 314 -11.46 7.49 -11.68
C GLU A 314 -12.28 8.19 -10.58
N TYR A 315 -12.34 9.52 -10.63
CA TYR A 315 -13.07 10.29 -9.63
C TYR A 315 -14.59 10.11 -9.76
N PRO A 316 -15.32 9.91 -8.64
CA PRO A 316 -16.78 9.74 -8.66
C PRO A 316 -17.53 11.02 -8.98
N THR A 317 -16.89 12.19 -8.84
CA THR A 317 -17.50 13.48 -9.18
C THR A 317 -16.61 14.28 -10.13
N PRO A 318 -17.17 15.11 -11.02
CA PRO A 318 -16.37 15.93 -11.92
C PRO A 318 -15.50 16.97 -11.19
N GLY A 319 -15.90 17.38 -9.96
CA GLY A 319 -15.07 18.20 -9.08
C GLY A 319 -13.75 17.51 -8.69
N GLY A 320 -13.75 16.19 -8.51
CA GLY A 320 -12.53 15.43 -8.24
C GLY A 320 -11.54 15.47 -9.41
N ASN A 321 -12.03 15.37 -10.65
CA ASN A 321 -11.19 15.52 -11.85
C ASN A 321 -10.56 16.93 -11.93
N ARG A 322 -11.24 17.96 -11.44
CA ARG A 322 -10.66 19.31 -11.34
C ARG A 322 -9.52 19.34 -10.33
N VAL A 323 -9.69 18.72 -9.17
CA VAL A 323 -8.65 18.69 -8.11
C VAL A 323 -7.38 17.99 -8.59
N VAL A 324 -7.47 16.83 -9.23
CA VAL A 324 -6.27 16.13 -9.75
C VAL A 324 -5.51 16.98 -10.77
N ASN A 325 -6.23 17.66 -11.67
CA ASN A 325 -5.63 18.56 -12.65
C ASN A 325 -4.97 19.77 -11.96
N ARG A 326 -5.64 20.40 -11.00
CA ARG A 326 -5.09 21.52 -10.22
C ARG A 326 -3.87 21.09 -9.41
N ALA A 327 -3.90 19.93 -8.78
CA ALA A 327 -2.76 19.39 -8.02
C ALA A 327 -1.52 19.17 -8.91
N PHE A 328 -1.72 18.70 -10.14
CA PHE A 328 -0.64 18.55 -11.10
C PHE A 328 -0.13 19.90 -11.61
N MET A 329 -1.01 20.87 -11.88
CA MET A 329 -0.59 22.23 -12.24
C MET A 329 0.21 22.90 -11.12
N ASN A 330 -0.24 22.79 -9.86
CA ASN A 330 0.50 23.29 -8.70
C ASN A 330 1.91 22.69 -8.64
N TYR A 331 2.06 21.38 -8.94
CA TYR A 331 3.38 20.76 -9.02
C TYR A 331 4.25 21.37 -10.13
N MET A 332 3.73 21.51 -11.35
CA MET A 332 4.45 22.07 -12.49
C MET A 332 4.85 23.53 -12.26
N GLU A 333 4.02 24.28 -11.56
CA GLU A 333 4.23 25.69 -11.19
C GLU A 333 5.08 25.86 -9.92
N LYS A 334 5.52 24.76 -9.31
CA LYS A 334 6.26 24.75 -8.02
C LYS A 334 5.50 25.43 -6.87
N SER A 335 4.17 25.44 -6.95
CA SER A 335 3.28 25.96 -5.92
C SER A 335 3.10 24.97 -4.78
N ASP A 336 3.00 25.50 -3.56
CA ASP A 336 2.68 24.74 -2.35
C ASP A 336 1.19 24.81 -1.96
N ALA A 337 0.36 25.40 -2.81
CA ALA A 337 -1.07 25.51 -2.58
C ALA A 337 -1.76 24.14 -2.57
N ARG A 338 -2.85 24.04 -1.80
CA ARG A 338 -3.78 22.91 -1.91
C ARG A 338 -4.57 23.02 -3.22
N ALA A 339 -5.05 21.88 -3.71
CA ALA A 339 -5.73 21.79 -4.98
C ALA A 339 -7.25 22.02 -4.91
N TYR A 340 -7.78 22.25 -3.70
CA TYR A 340 -9.17 22.56 -3.39
C TYR A 340 -9.25 23.67 -2.35
#